data_AF-A0A3D1SAH2-F1
#
_entry.id   AF-A0A3D1SAH2-F1
#
_cell.length_a   1.000
_cell.length_b   1.000
_cell.length_c   1.000
_cell.angle_alpha   90.00
_cell.angle_beta   90.00
_cell.angle_gamma   90.00
#
_symmetry.space_group_name_H-M   'P 1'
#
loop_
_entity.id
_entity.type
_entity.pdbx_description
1 polymer ?
#
loop_
_entity_poly.entity_id
_entity_poly.type
_entity_poly.pdbx_seq_one_letter_code
_entity_poly.pdbx_strand_id
1 'polypeptide(L)'
;LQESQLREIVSQKNMRSEELSRTSLRAPMDGIVLDVLPKKGEAVNRYETYMMLAPDAPLIVQAEIDEMFSNRLALGQSCEIRVAGNPQ
;
A
#
# COMPACT_ATOMS: atom_id res chain seq x y z
N LEU A 1 13.54 -42.85 10.94
CA LEU A 1 12.57 -42.24 11.89
C LEU A 1 13.03 -40.88 12.42
N GLN A 2 14.27 -40.72 12.89
CA GLN A 2 14.79 -39.44 13.44
C GLN A 2 14.74 -38.25 12.46
N GLU A 3 15.00 -38.46 11.17
CA GLU A 3 14.93 -37.39 10.17
C GLU A 3 13.51 -36.85 9.92
N SER A 4 12.48 -37.68 10.15
CA SER A 4 11.08 -37.24 10.02
C SER A 4 10.71 -36.30 11.16
N GLN A 5 11.06 -36.66 12.40
CA GLN A 5 10.79 -35.83 13.57
C GLN A 5 11.59 -34.53 13.55
N LEU A 6 12.84 -34.58 13.08
CA LEU A 6 13.65 -33.37 12.92
C LEU A 6 13.00 -32.40 11.91
N ARG A 7 12.53 -32.90 10.77
CA ARG A 7 11.80 -32.09 9.77
C ARG A 7 10.52 -31.48 10.34
N GLU A 8 9.78 -32.24 11.13
CA GLU A 8 8.54 -31.78 11.75
C GLU A 8 8.79 -30.64 12.76
N ILE A 9 9.80 -30.79 13.63
CA ILE A 9 10.17 -29.75 14.60
C ILE A 9 10.67 -28.49 13.91
N VAL A 10 11.49 -28.63 12.86
CA VAL A 10 11.98 -27.48 12.08
C VAL A 10 10.82 -26.76 11.39
N SER A 11 9.87 -27.51 10.81
CA SER A 11 8.65 -26.94 10.22
C SER A 11 7.84 -26.15 11.26
N GLN A 12 7.61 -26.73 12.44
CA GLN A 12 6.90 -26.05 13.53
C GLN A 12 7.61 -24.78 14.00
N LYS A 13 8.95 -24.82 14.13
CA LYS A 13 9.75 -23.65 14.48
C LYS A 13 9.59 -22.54 13.44
N ASN A 14 9.67 -22.89 12.15
CA ASN A 14 9.55 -21.93 11.06
C ASN A 14 8.15 -21.28 11.04
N MET A 15 7.09 -22.08 11.17
CA MET A 15 5.72 -21.58 11.25
C MET A 15 5.55 -20.56 12.40
N ARG A 16 6.07 -20.89 13.59
CA ARG A 16 5.97 -20.01 14.75
C ARG A 16 6.79 -18.72 14.61
N SER A 17 7.94 -18.82 13.95
CA SER A 17 8.77 -17.66 13.61
C SER A 17 8.07 -16.74 12.60
N GLU A 18 7.39 -17.30 11.61
CA GLU A 18 6.61 -16.53 10.65
C GLU A 18 5.43 -15.82 11.32
N GLU A 19 4.71 -16.49 12.23
CA GLU A 19 3.63 -15.88 13.01
C GLU A 19 4.11 -14.68 13.84
N LEU A 20 5.25 -14.81 14.50
CA LEU A 20 5.88 -13.70 15.23
C LEU A 20 6.26 -12.56 14.29
N SER A 21 6.83 -12.87 13.12
CA SER A 21 7.19 -11.84 12.13
C SER A 21 5.97 -11.04 11.66
N ARG A 22 4.80 -11.68 11.55
CA ARG A 22 3.53 -11.04 11.17
C ARG A 22 2.93 -10.12 12.23
N THR A 23 3.50 -10.09 13.44
CA THR A 23 3.10 -9.14 14.51
C THR A 23 3.79 -7.78 14.33
N SER A 24 4.87 -7.72 13.54
CA SER A 24 5.58 -6.49 13.20
C SER A 24 5.25 -6.10 11.75
N LEU A 25 4.41 -5.07 11.59
CA LEU A 25 4.16 -4.49 10.29
C LEU A 25 5.35 -3.63 9.86
N ARG A 26 5.85 -3.85 8.64
CA ARG A 26 6.91 -3.07 8.00
C ARG A 26 6.40 -2.51 6.69
N ALA A 27 6.94 -1.38 6.26
CA ALA A 27 6.61 -0.80 4.97
C ALA A 27 6.99 -1.78 3.83
N PRO A 28 6.08 -2.05 2.87
CA PRO A 28 6.36 -2.94 1.76
C PRO A 28 7.26 -2.29 0.68
N MET A 29 7.32 -0.97 0.64
CA MET A 29 8.08 -0.17 -0.34
C MET A 29 8.36 1.22 0.23
N ASP A 30 9.26 1.95 -0.42
CA ASP A 30 9.55 3.36 -0.12
C ASP A 30 8.38 4.26 -0.54
N GLY A 31 8.12 5.30 0.24
CA GLY A 31 6.99 6.19 0.02
C GLY A 31 6.63 7.07 1.22
N ILE A 32 5.46 7.70 1.15
CA ILE A 32 4.93 8.61 2.17
C ILE A 32 3.71 7.96 2.83
N VAL A 33 3.72 7.93 4.17
CA VAL A 33 2.55 7.49 4.94
C VAL A 33 1.49 8.58 4.88
N LEU A 34 0.34 8.27 4.28
CA LEU A 34 -0.80 9.17 4.17
C LEU A 34 -1.67 9.12 5.43
N ASP A 35 -1.92 7.92 5.92
CA ASP A 35 -2.76 7.71 7.10
C ASP A 35 -2.40 6.41 7.85
N VAL A 36 -2.63 6.42 9.15
CA VAL A 36 -2.51 5.26 10.04
C VAL A 36 -3.83 5.10 10.76
N LEU A 37 -4.56 4.03 10.42
CA LEU A 37 -5.93 3.82 10.87
C LEU A 37 -6.04 3.38 12.34
N PRO A 38 -5.29 2.37 12.83
CA PRO A 38 -5.45 1.88 14.18
C PRO A 38 -4.76 2.79 15.19
N LYS A 39 -5.40 3.01 16.33
CA LYS A 39 -4.82 3.75 17.45
C LYS A 39 -4.09 2.82 18.41
N LYS A 40 -3.14 3.40 19.15
CA LYS A 40 -2.41 2.64 20.18
C LYS A 40 -3.39 2.07 21.22
N GLY A 41 -3.35 0.75 21.41
CA GLY A 41 -4.20 0.03 22.36
C GLY A 41 -5.51 -0.50 21.75
N GLU A 42 -5.77 -0.22 20.49
CA GLU A 42 -6.90 -0.78 19.76
C GLU A 42 -6.64 -2.24 19.38
N ALA A 43 -7.67 -3.08 19.46
CA ALA A 43 -7.60 -4.44 18.99
C ALA A 43 -7.85 -4.46 17.49
N VAL A 44 -6.88 -4.97 16.73
CA VAL A 44 -6.93 -5.01 15.27
C VAL A 44 -7.18 -6.43 14.76
N ASN A 45 -7.89 -6.56 13.64
CA ASN A 45 -8.12 -7.86 13.02
C ASN A 45 -7.00 -8.22 12.04
N ARG A 46 -6.80 -9.52 11.79
CA ARG A 46 -5.94 -9.95 10.67
C ARG A 46 -6.60 -9.53 9.35
N TYR A 47 -5.78 -9.02 8.42
CA TYR A 47 -6.18 -8.57 7.07
C TYR A 47 -6.99 -7.26 7.01
N GLU A 48 -7.06 -6.54 8.13
CA GLU A 48 -7.53 -5.16 8.17
C GLU A 48 -6.51 -4.21 7.51
N THR A 49 -7.00 -3.12 6.94
CA THR A 49 -6.13 -2.05 6.47
C THR A 49 -5.58 -1.27 7.65
N TYR A 50 -4.27 -1.35 7.89
CA TYR A 50 -3.63 -0.64 9.00
C TYR A 50 -3.10 0.74 8.61
N MET A 51 -2.68 0.92 7.35
CA MET A 51 -2.07 2.16 6.90
C MET A 51 -2.32 2.38 5.42
N MET A 52 -2.33 3.65 5.02
CA MET A 52 -2.33 4.06 3.62
C MET A 52 -0.96 4.64 3.27
N LEU A 53 -0.30 4.04 2.29
CA LEU A 53 1.04 4.44 1.84
C LEU A 53 0.97 4.89 0.38
N ALA A 54 1.41 6.12 0.11
CA ALA A 54 1.67 6.57 -1.24
C ALA A 54 3.09 6.14 -1.66
N PRO A 55 3.27 5.34 -2.73
CA PRO A 55 4.60 5.00 -3.24
C PRO A 55 5.37 6.24 -3.69
N ASP A 56 6.69 6.16 -3.64
CA ASP A 56 7.57 7.11 -4.34
C ASP A 56 7.58 6.83 -5.85
N ALA A 57 6.44 7.09 -6.49
CA ALA A 57 6.19 6.88 -7.92
C ALA A 57 5.77 8.21 -8.58
N PRO A 58 5.88 8.34 -9.92
CA PRO A 58 5.44 9.54 -10.61
C PRO A 58 3.99 9.89 -10.27
N LEU A 59 3.74 11.16 -9.92
CA LEU A 59 2.39 11.65 -9.61
C LEU A 59 1.48 11.52 -10.84
N ILE A 60 0.36 10.81 -10.68
CA ILE A 60 -0.67 10.67 -11.69
C ILE A 60 -1.84 11.58 -11.31
N VAL A 61 -2.25 12.45 -12.24
CA VAL A 61 -3.45 13.27 -12.09
C VAL A 61 -4.57 12.63 -12.91
N GLN A 62 -5.64 12.23 -12.22
CA GLN A 62 -6.86 11.75 -12.85
C GLN A 62 -7.85 12.90 -12.93
N ALA A 63 -8.31 13.19 -14.14
CA ALA A 63 -9.35 14.18 -14.40
C ALA A 63 -10.51 13.51 -15.13
N GLU A 64 -11.73 13.81 -14.71
CA GLU A 64 -12.94 13.38 -15.39
C GLU A 64 -13.31 14.42 -16.45
N ILE A 65 -13.60 13.95 -17.66
CA ILE A 65 -13.92 14.79 -18.80
C ILE A 65 -15.30 14.38 -19.31
N ASP A 66 -16.16 15.37 -19.54
CA ASP A 66 -17.49 15.14 -20.08
C ASP A 66 -17.41 14.50 -21.47
N GLU A 67 -18.29 13.53 -21.73
CA GLU A 67 -18.37 12.78 -22.97
C GLU A 67 -18.56 13.69 -24.19
N MET A 68 -19.20 14.86 -24.05
CA MET A 68 -19.32 15.84 -25.13
C MET A 68 -17.98 16.31 -25.68
N PHE A 69 -16.92 16.26 -24.87
CA PHE A 69 -15.55 16.63 -25.25
C PHE A 69 -14.66 15.42 -25.54
N SER A 70 -15.15 14.19 -25.39
CA SER A 70 -14.38 12.96 -25.62
C SER A 70 -13.74 12.91 -27.02
N ASN A 71 -14.47 13.37 -28.03
CA ASN A 71 -14.00 13.44 -29.43
C ASN A 71 -12.85 14.43 -29.65
N ARG A 72 -12.51 15.27 -28.66
CA ARG A 72 -11.41 16.24 -28.72
C ARG A 72 -10.18 15.80 -27.92
N LEU A 73 -10.20 14.59 -27.35
CA LEU A 73 -9.08 14.04 -26.59
C LEU A 73 -8.17 13.20 -27.48
N ALA A 74 -6.87 13.43 -27.35
CA ALA A 74 -5.85 12.61 -27.99
C ALA A 74 -4.70 12.29 -27.02
N LEU A 75 -4.08 11.11 -27.18
CA LEU A 75 -2.87 10.76 -26.44
C LEU A 75 -1.74 11.74 -26.79
N GLY A 76 -1.01 12.19 -25.76
CA GLY A 76 0.08 13.16 -25.92
C GLY A 76 -0.36 14.62 -26.01
N GLN A 77 -1.66 14.90 -25.86
CA GLN A 77 -2.16 16.28 -25.78
C GLN A 77 -1.54 17.02 -24.59
N SER A 78 -1.10 18.26 -24.83
CA SER A 78 -0.56 19.11 -23.77
C SER A 78 -1.66 19.50 -22.78
N CYS A 79 -1.36 19.38 -21.49
CA CYS A 79 -2.27 19.75 -20.40
C CYS A 79 -1.55 20.69 -19.43
N GLU A 80 -2.30 21.61 -18.85
CA GLU A 80 -1.84 22.49 -17.77
C GLU A 80 -2.63 22.13 -16.51
N ILE A 81 -1.92 21.89 -15.40
CA ILE A 81 -2.53 21.63 -14.09
C ILE A 81 -2.36 22.88 -13.24
N ARG A 82 -3.48 23.45 -12.78
CA ARG A 82 -3.47 24.59 -11.86
C ARG A 82 -4.06 24.17 -10.52
N VAL A 83 -3.26 24.25 -9.47
CA VAL A 83 -3.70 23.98 -8.10
C VAL A 83 -4.43 25.20 -7.57
N ALA A 84 -5.69 25.03 -7.16
CA ALA A 84 -6.46 26.10 -6.56
C ALA A 84 -5.83 26.54 -5.22
N GLY A 85 -5.58 27.84 -5.06
CA GLY A 85 -5.02 28.39 -3.83
C GLY A 85 -3.50 28.56 -3.80
N ASN A 86 -2.79 28.26 -4.89
CA ASN A 86 -1.39 28.66 -5.04
C ASN A 86 -1.36 30.03 -5.75
N PRO A 87 -1.10 31.16 -5.05
CA PRO A 87 -0.81 32.40 -5.73
C PRO A 87 0.51 32.20 -6.50
N GLN A 88 0.51 32.50 -7.80
CA GLN A 88 1.76 32.62 -8.56
C GLN A 88 2.70 33.63 -7.89
#